data_AF-A0A956IZL3-F1
#
_entry.id   AF-A0A956IZL3-F1
#
_cell.length_a   1.000
_cell.length_b   1.000
_cell.length_c   1.000
_cell.angle_alpha   90.00
_cell.angle_beta   90.00
_cell.angle_gamma   90.00
#
_symmetry.space_group_name_H-M   'P 1'
#
loop_
_entity.id
_entity.type
_entity.pdbx_description
1 polymer ?
#
loop_
_entity_poly.entity_id
_entity_poly.type
_entity_poly.pdbx_seq_one_letter_code
_entity_poly.pdbx_strand_id
1 'polypeptide(L)'
;YLIWGTTPDDELLTQAASGALDTPEGIKLQATRLLSDERALTGYTRFVDQWLGLTQLDTVQKDPATYPELDANIRAALAEETREFIRYVLEEKDGRLDELLTAPYSFLSPELATYYGVSATGGAGFSQVDFADGQHAGLLTQGSVLVTHSMANSSSPIHRGKLVRERLLCQKLSPPPPNIVVEVPPVDPNASNRERFSVHSANEPCKSCHRLIDPIGFGFEHFDGIGRFQADDRGFPIDTKGEILATDNTDTTFEGVPELGAILADSPDVQSCVALQWYRWGYAQEETDETTCTAEAFADRFAANELRLPELILALVEATHFRTRTLEAGVDEPVDPGNGSGGSGNIGTGGSGSGGSGNAGTGGAASGGSGSGGSSPVSSDVSIEDKLDSQWESGSCHTVNVTNTGSADVTWTIEIDVAGTLDNYWNAVATPSGSKTRFSGVDYNRTLAPGEVASFGYCKTN
;
A
#
# COMPACT_ATOMS: atom_id res chain seq x y z
N TYR A 1 9.15 -16.74 -11.19
CA TYR A 1 8.14 -15.86 -10.56
C TYR A 1 8.74 -14.91 -9.54
N LEU A 2 9.32 -15.36 -8.41
CA LEU A 2 9.87 -14.48 -7.36
C LEU A 2 10.75 -13.33 -7.90
N ILE A 3 11.77 -13.65 -8.71
CA ILE A 3 12.79 -12.67 -9.17
C ILE A 3 12.31 -11.87 -10.39
N TRP A 4 11.90 -12.55 -11.48
CA TRP A 4 11.55 -11.88 -12.75
C TRP A 4 10.06 -11.59 -12.95
N GLY A 5 9.19 -11.91 -11.98
CA GLY A 5 7.73 -11.80 -12.13
C GLY A 5 7.07 -12.77 -13.13
N THR A 6 7.85 -13.56 -13.88
CA THR A 6 7.38 -14.42 -14.99
C THR A 6 7.84 -15.89 -14.85
N THR A 7 7.56 -16.73 -15.86
CA THR A 7 7.96 -18.14 -15.96
C THR A 7 9.48 -18.33 -15.92
N PRO A 8 9.98 -19.52 -15.54
CA PRO A 8 11.37 -19.93 -15.77
C PRO A 8 11.81 -19.75 -17.24
N ASP A 9 13.11 -19.56 -17.46
CA ASP A 9 13.74 -19.68 -18.77
C ASP A 9 14.25 -21.12 -19.03
N ASP A 10 14.62 -21.39 -20.28
CA ASP A 10 15.10 -22.70 -20.72
C ASP A 10 16.33 -23.18 -19.93
N GLU A 11 17.20 -22.27 -19.47
CA GLU A 11 18.34 -22.64 -18.62
C GLU A 11 17.86 -23.13 -17.25
N LEU A 12 17.00 -22.38 -16.55
CA LEU A 12 16.48 -22.79 -15.24
C LEU A 12 15.69 -24.10 -15.33
N LEU A 13 14.92 -24.30 -16.40
CA LEU A 13 14.23 -25.56 -16.69
C LEU A 13 15.22 -26.71 -16.96
N THR A 14 16.32 -26.45 -17.66
CA THR A 14 17.37 -27.45 -17.91
C THR A 14 18.10 -27.83 -16.62
N GLN A 15 18.40 -26.87 -15.74
CA GLN A 15 19.00 -27.14 -14.42
C GLN A 15 18.04 -27.90 -13.49
N ALA A 16 16.73 -27.60 -13.56
CA ALA A 16 15.73 -28.38 -12.84
C ALA A 16 15.67 -29.83 -13.34
N ALA A 17 15.60 -30.03 -14.66
CA ALA A 17 15.52 -31.35 -15.28
C ALA A 17 16.78 -32.22 -15.08
N SER A 18 17.94 -31.61 -14.80
CA SER A 18 19.19 -32.32 -14.51
C SER A 18 19.38 -32.68 -13.03
N GLY A 19 18.49 -32.23 -12.13
CA GLY A 19 18.64 -32.34 -10.68
C GLY A 19 19.66 -31.36 -10.09
N ALA A 20 20.18 -30.39 -10.86
CA ALA A 20 21.13 -29.41 -10.32
C ALA A 20 20.51 -28.51 -9.23
N LEU A 21 19.19 -28.27 -9.30
CA LEU A 21 18.44 -27.54 -8.28
C LEU A 21 18.13 -28.36 -7.02
N ASP A 22 18.53 -29.64 -6.95
CA ASP A 22 18.37 -30.49 -5.75
C ASP A 22 19.45 -30.20 -4.66
N THR A 23 20.21 -29.12 -4.82
CA THR A 23 21.27 -28.68 -3.90
C THR A 23 21.10 -27.20 -3.54
N PRO A 24 21.44 -26.76 -2.31
CA PRO A 24 21.44 -25.34 -1.97
C PRO A 24 22.38 -24.54 -2.90
N GLU A 25 23.53 -25.11 -3.25
CA GLU A 25 24.53 -24.48 -4.11
C GLU A 25 24.02 -24.26 -5.53
N GLY A 26 23.29 -25.22 -6.10
CA GLY A 26 22.69 -25.09 -7.43
C GLY A 26 21.55 -24.08 -7.49
N ILE A 27 20.72 -24.01 -6.43
CA ILE A 27 19.70 -22.97 -6.28
C ILE A 27 20.35 -21.59 -6.14
N LYS A 28 21.36 -21.44 -5.27
CA LYS A 28 22.10 -20.18 -5.08
C LYS A 28 22.72 -19.70 -6.40
N LEU A 29 23.38 -20.61 -7.14
CA LEU A 29 24.00 -20.30 -8.43
C LEU A 29 22.99 -19.75 -9.44
N GLN A 30 21.84 -20.42 -9.57
CA GLN A 30 20.80 -19.96 -10.50
C GLN A 30 20.11 -18.70 -9.99
N ALA A 31 19.83 -18.55 -8.70
CA ALA A 31 19.28 -17.31 -8.15
C ALA A 31 20.22 -16.12 -8.38
N THR A 32 21.53 -16.30 -8.19
CA THR A 32 22.54 -15.27 -8.51
C THR A 32 22.50 -14.90 -9.99
N ARG A 33 22.45 -15.88 -10.92
CA ARG A 33 22.28 -15.61 -12.36
C ARG A 33 21.02 -14.81 -12.65
N LEU A 34 19.88 -15.19 -12.06
CA LEU A 34 18.60 -14.50 -12.25
C LEU A 34 18.63 -13.07 -11.70
N LEU A 35 19.36 -12.82 -10.61
CA LEU A 35 19.52 -11.49 -9.99
C LEU A 35 20.42 -10.55 -10.79
N SER A 36 21.39 -11.08 -11.54
CA SER A 36 22.27 -10.31 -12.42
C SER A 36 21.67 -9.98 -13.80
N ASP A 37 20.42 -10.37 -14.05
CA ASP A 37 19.69 -10.12 -15.31
C ASP A 37 18.75 -8.91 -15.16
N GLU A 38 18.66 -8.06 -16.20
CA GLU A 38 17.83 -6.84 -16.21
C GLU A 38 16.36 -7.08 -15.78
N ARG A 39 15.84 -8.29 -16.01
CA ARG A 39 14.47 -8.67 -15.61
C ARG A 39 14.27 -8.70 -14.10
N ALA A 40 15.34 -8.81 -13.30
CA ALA A 40 15.29 -8.77 -11.83
C ALA A 40 14.71 -7.45 -11.29
N LEU A 41 14.92 -6.33 -12.00
CA LEU A 41 14.32 -5.04 -11.66
C LEU A 41 12.79 -5.12 -11.50
N THR A 42 12.13 -6.00 -12.25
CA THR A 42 10.67 -6.21 -12.14
C THR A 42 10.26 -6.79 -10.79
N GLY A 43 11.07 -7.68 -10.21
CA GLY A 43 10.84 -8.21 -8.86
C GLY A 43 11.01 -7.12 -7.80
N TYR A 44 12.11 -6.38 -7.86
CA TYR A 44 12.39 -5.27 -6.92
C TYR A 44 11.36 -4.14 -6.99
N THR A 45 10.98 -3.70 -8.20
CA THR A 45 9.94 -2.66 -8.38
C THR A 45 8.63 -3.14 -7.74
N ARG A 46 8.17 -4.36 -8.05
CA ARG A 46 6.95 -4.94 -7.48
C ARG A 46 7.00 -5.15 -5.97
N PHE A 47 8.18 -5.38 -5.40
CA PHE A 47 8.37 -5.39 -3.94
C PHE A 47 8.17 -3.98 -3.38
N VAL A 48 8.87 -2.97 -3.89
CA VAL A 48 8.77 -1.58 -3.41
C VAL A 48 7.35 -1.04 -3.57
N ASP A 49 6.68 -1.33 -4.68
CA ASP A 49 5.29 -0.94 -4.94
C ASP A 49 4.33 -1.48 -3.86
N GLN A 50 4.52 -2.71 -3.40
CA GLN A 50 3.66 -3.32 -2.37
C GLN A 50 4.09 -2.92 -0.95
N TRP A 51 5.40 -2.81 -0.72
CA TRP A 51 6.00 -2.42 0.54
C TRP A 51 5.60 -1.00 0.93
N LEU A 52 5.70 -0.05 -0.01
CA LEU A 52 5.35 1.36 0.18
C LEU A 52 3.93 1.71 -0.31
N GLY A 53 3.18 0.75 -0.88
CA GLY A 53 1.78 0.94 -1.28
C GLY A 53 1.56 1.74 -2.58
N LEU A 54 2.60 1.89 -3.41
CA LEU A 54 2.61 2.71 -4.63
C LEU A 54 1.65 2.19 -5.71
N THR A 55 1.11 0.98 -5.59
CA THR A 55 0.00 0.49 -6.45
C THR A 55 -1.23 1.40 -6.39
N GLN A 56 -1.35 2.23 -5.35
CA GLN A 56 -2.43 3.20 -5.21
C GLN A 56 -2.15 4.53 -5.95
N LEU A 57 -0.96 4.74 -6.52
CA LEU A 57 -0.57 6.01 -7.17
C LEU A 57 -1.52 6.42 -8.31
N ASP A 58 -2.07 5.47 -9.07
CA ASP A 58 -3.02 5.74 -10.15
C ASP A 58 -4.45 6.03 -9.65
N THR A 59 -4.80 5.58 -8.43
CA THR A 59 -6.20 5.59 -7.92
C THR A 59 -6.42 6.54 -6.76
N VAL A 60 -5.35 6.95 -6.07
CA VAL A 60 -5.41 7.92 -4.96
C VAL A 60 -5.97 9.24 -5.46
N GLN A 61 -7.12 9.61 -4.90
CA GLN A 61 -7.89 10.78 -5.33
C GLN A 61 -7.18 12.05 -4.87
N LYS A 62 -7.12 13.03 -5.78
CA LYS A 62 -6.63 14.39 -5.53
C LYS A 62 -7.66 15.35 -6.11
N ASP A 63 -7.91 16.44 -5.41
CA ASP A 63 -8.77 17.51 -5.90
C ASP A 63 -8.08 18.22 -7.08
N PRO A 64 -8.61 18.14 -8.30
CA PRO A 64 -8.00 18.79 -9.46
C PRO A 64 -8.06 20.32 -9.42
N ALA A 65 -8.87 20.92 -8.53
CA ALA A 65 -8.84 22.37 -8.31
C ALA A 65 -7.67 22.80 -7.41
N THR A 66 -7.29 21.96 -6.44
CA THR A 66 -6.11 22.17 -5.58
C THR A 66 -4.81 21.75 -6.27
N TYR A 67 -4.84 20.65 -7.05
CA TYR A 67 -3.66 20.03 -7.67
C TYR A 67 -3.86 19.77 -9.18
N PRO A 68 -4.09 20.81 -10.01
CA PRO A 68 -4.32 20.67 -11.45
C PRO A 68 -3.13 20.08 -12.21
N GLU A 69 -1.93 20.11 -11.64
CA GLU A 69 -0.71 19.59 -12.27
C GLU A 69 -0.55 18.06 -12.14
N LEU A 70 -1.25 17.39 -11.22
CA LEU A 70 -1.14 15.93 -11.05
C LEU A 70 -2.07 15.16 -12.00
N ASP A 71 -1.75 15.22 -13.29
CA ASP A 71 -2.42 14.45 -14.33
C ASP A 71 -1.89 12.99 -14.44
N ALA A 72 -2.41 12.24 -15.42
CA ALA A 72 -2.01 10.86 -15.66
C ALA A 72 -0.56 10.71 -16.19
N ASN A 73 -0.02 11.71 -16.88
CA ASN A 73 1.36 11.68 -17.37
C ASN A 73 2.32 11.89 -16.21
N ILE A 74 2.03 12.83 -15.30
CA ILE A 74 2.82 13.02 -14.08
C ILE A 74 2.78 11.79 -13.19
N ARG A 75 1.61 11.14 -12.99
CA ARG A 75 1.52 9.88 -12.22
C ARG A 75 2.39 8.77 -12.83
N ALA A 76 2.36 8.62 -14.16
CA ALA A 76 3.24 7.67 -14.85
C ALA A 76 4.73 8.05 -14.72
N ALA A 77 5.07 9.34 -14.78
CA ALA A 77 6.44 9.82 -14.62
C ALA A 77 6.97 9.61 -13.18
N LEU A 78 6.11 9.76 -12.16
CA LEU A 78 6.43 9.46 -10.76
C LEU A 78 6.66 7.97 -10.52
N ALA A 79 5.91 7.08 -11.18
CA ALA A 79 6.16 5.65 -11.13
C ALA A 79 7.51 5.29 -11.80
N GLU A 80 7.81 5.89 -12.96
CA GLU A 80 9.07 5.64 -13.66
C GLU A 80 10.28 6.25 -12.92
N GLU A 81 10.13 7.39 -12.25
CA GLU A 81 11.14 7.94 -11.32
C GLU A 81 11.59 6.89 -10.29
N THR A 82 10.63 6.28 -9.59
CA THR A 82 10.90 5.22 -8.61
C THR A 82 11.57 4.01 -9.25
N ARG A 83 11.13 3.61 -10.44
CA ARG A 83 11.69 2.46 -11.18
C ARG A 83 13.13 2.71 -11.64
N GLU A 84 13.43 3.87 -12.17
CA GLU A 84 14.78 4.29 -12.59
C GLU A 84 15.72 4.44 -11.37
N PHE A 85 15.22 5.02 -10.27
CA PHE A 85 15.95 5.11 -9.01
C PHE A 85 16.32 3.72 -8.45
N ILE A 86 15.36 2.79 -8.37
CA ILE A 86 15.61 1.41 -7.92
C ILE A 86 16.64 0.74 -8.83
N ARG A 87 16.54 0.91 -10.16
CA ARG A 87 17.52 0.36 -11.12
C ARG A 87 18.93 0.84 -10.81
N TYR A 88 19.11 2.16 -10.71
CA TYR A 88 20.42 2.76 -10.42
C TYR A 88 20.98 2.30 -9.07
N VAL A 89 20.15 2.20 -8.02
CA VAL A 89 20.62 1.71 -6.73
C VAL A 89 21.04 0.23 -6.77
N LEU A 90 20.36 -0.61 -7.56
CA LEU A 90 20.76 -2.01 -7.75
C LEU A 90 22.04 -2.17 -8.58
N GLU A 91 22.19 -1.40 -9.66
CA GLU A 91 23.27 -1.55 -10.65
C GLU A 91 24.56 -0.81 -10.24
N GLU A 92 24.44 0.41 -9.70
CA GLU A 92 25.58 1.32 -9.45
C GLU A 92 25.86 1.53 -7.95
N LYS A 93 25.00 1.01 -7.06
CA LYS A 93 25.08 1.18 -5.59
C LYS A 93 24.91 -0.13 -4.82
N ASP A 94 25.18 -1.26 -5.48
CA ASP A 94 25.17 -2.62 -4.91
C ASP A 94 23.82 -3.08 -4.29
N GLY A 95 22.74 -2.32 -4.48
CA GLY A 95 21.43 -2.53 -3.89
C GLY A 95 21.35 -2.19 -2.39
N ARG A 96 22.18 -1.27 -1.89
CA ARG A 96 22.27 -0.95 -0.44
C ARG A 96 21.04 -0.18 0.08
N LEU A 97 20.58 -0.54 1.29
CA LEU A 97 19.40 0.07 1.93
C LEU A 97 19.57 1.56 2.28
N ASP A 98 20.76 1.98 2.71
CA ASP A 98 21.02 3.38 3.06
C ASP A 98 20.83 4.29 1.85
N GLU A 99 21.30 3.89 0.67
CA GLU A 99 21.11 4.66 -0.57
C GLU A 99 19.62 4.83 -0.89
N LEU A 100 18.78 3.80 -0.67
CA LEU A 100 17.32 3.87 -0.86
C LEU A 100 16.63 4.88 0.08
N LEU A 101 17.24 5.23 1.21
CA LEU A 101 16.67 6.10 2.24
C LEU A 101 17.36 7.47 2.35
N THR A 102 18.57 7.63 1.80
CA THR A 102 19.41 8.83 2.01
C THR A 102 19.88 9.51 0.72
N ALA A 103 19.68 8.92 -0.46
CA ALA A 103 20.15 9.48 -1.72
C ALA A 103 19.62 10.91 -1.95
N PRO A 104 20.49 11.93 -2.12
CA PRO A 104 20.09 13.32 -2.36
C PRO A 104 19.80 13.59 -3.85
N TYR A 105 19.41 12.57 -4.61
CA TYR A 105 19.21 12.64 -6.05
C TYR A 105 18.09 11.68 -6.46
N SER A 106 17.52 11.92 -7.65
CA SER A 106 16.54 11.02 -8.26
C SER A 106 16.65 11.07 -9.79
N PHE A 107 15.79 10.34 -10.49
CA PHE A 107 15.78 10.25 -11.94
C PHE A 107 14.55 10.96 -12.49
N LEU A 108 14.77 12.05 -13.21
CA LEU A 108 13.71 12.93 -13.67
C LEU A 108 13.69 13.02 -15.20
N SER A 109 12.49 12.98 -15.78
CA SER A 109 12.23 13.46 -17.13
C SER A 109 12.16 15.01 -17.15
N PRO A 110 12.25 15.68 -18.30
CA PRO A 110 12.09 17.14 -18.38
C PRO A 110 10.74 17.66 -17.85
N GLU A 111 9.69 16.86 -18.02
CA GLU A 111 8.35 17.14 -17.49
C GLU A 111 8.33 17.05 -15.96
N LEU A 112 8.91 15.99 -15.40
CA LEU A 112 8.95 15.79 -13.95
C LEU A 112 9.93 16.76 -13.24
N ALA A 113 11.02 17.16 -13.90
CA ALA A 113 11.88 18.23 -13.43
C ALA A 113 11.12 19.57 -13.35
N THR A 114 10.28 19.87 -14.35
CA THR A 114 9.40 21.05 -14.33
C THR A 114 8.38 20.97 -13.19
N TYR A 115 7.80 19.78 -12.96
CA TYR A 115 6.85 19.52 -11.88
C TYR A 115 7.45 19.75 -10.48
N TYR A 116 8.68 19.30 -10.23
CA TYR A 116 9.41 19.57 -8.99
C TYR A 116 10.06 20.96 -8.91
N GLY A 117 10.01 21.77 -9.99
CA GLY A 117 10.62 23.10 -10.04
C GLY A 117 12.16 23.10 -10.14
N VAL A 118 12.76 21.98 -10.55
CA VAL A 118 14.22 21.82 -10.70
C VAL A 118 14.65 21.87 -12.16
N SER A 119 15.95 22.08 -12.40
CA SER A 119 16.49 22.08 -13.77
C SER A 119 16.76 20.67 -14.27
N ALA A 120 16.18 20.29 -15.41
CA ALA A 120 16.53 19.05 -16.09
C ALA A 120 18.00 19.07 -16.55
N THR A 121 18.73 18.00 -16.28
CA THR A 121 20.17 17.85 -16.61
C THR A 121 20.42 17.10 -17.92
N GLY A 122 19.42 16.34 -18.40
CA GLY A 122 19.53 15.43 -19.54
C GLY A 122 18.75 15.80 -20.80
N GLY A 123 18.59 14.81 -21.68
CA GLY A 123 17.82 14.91 -22.93
C GLY A 123 16.33 14.63 -22.74
N ALA A 124 15.68 14.03 -23.75
CA ALA A 124 14.23 13.77 -23.75
C ALA A 124 13.79 12.57 -22.87
N GLY A 125 14.70 11.95 -22.10
CA GLY A 125 14.43 10.79 -21.25
C GLY A 125 14.72 11.09 -19.78
N PHE A 126 14.63 10.07 -18.94
CA PHE A 126 15.01 10.15 -17.54
C PHE A 126 16.52 10.33 -17.39
N SER A 127 16.92 11.18 -16.44
CA SER A 127 18.33 11.49 -16.14
C SER A 127 18.49 11.79 -14.65
N GLN A 128 19.66 11.46 -14.09
CA GLN A 128 19.97 11.78 -12.69
C GLN A 128 19.97 13.31 -12.48
N VAL A 129 19.25 13.75 -11.45
CA VAL A 129 19.23 15.12 -10.96
C VAL A 129 19.53 15.10 -9.47
N ASP A 130 20.57 15.80 -9.06
CA ASP A 130 20.91 16.01 -7.64
C ASP A 130 20.07 17.17 -7.09
N PHE A 131 19.40 16.97 -5.95
CA PHE A 131 18.56 17.98 -5.32
C PHE A 131 19.40 18.92 -4.44
N ALA A 132 19.57 20.15 -4.92
CA ALA A 132 20.37 21.17 -4.25
C ALA A 132 19.70 21.82 -3.01
N ASP A 133 18.45 21.49 -2.72
CA ASP A 133 17.73 21.97 -1.53
C ASP A 133 18.15 21.28 -0.23
N GLY A 134 18.74 20.07 -0.31
CA GLY A 134 19.07 19.26 0.86
C GLY A 134 17.85 18.80 1.65
N GLN A 135 16.68 18.71 1.01
CA GLN A 135 15.40 18.28 1.60
C GLN A 135 14.93 16.92 1.05
N HIS A 136 15.39 16.55 -0.15
CA HIS A 136 15.13 15.23 -0.74
C HIS A 136 16.12 14.18 -0.21
N ALA A 137 15.60 12.99 0.12
CA ALA A 137 16.32 11.84 0.65
C ALA A 137 15.61 10.52 0.27
N GLY A 138 16.12 9.86 -0.77
CA GLY A 138 15.71 8.53 -1.19
C GLY A 138 14.22 8.39 -1.53
N LEU A 139 13.69 7.17 -1.34
CA LEU A 139 12.30 6.82 -1.63
C LEU A 139 11.28 7.65 -0.84
N LEU A 140 11.60 8.00 0.41
CA LEU A 140 10.67 8.68 1.32
C LEU A 140 10.28 10.09 0.85
N THR A 141 11.08 10.71 -0.02
CA THR A 141 10.80 12.03 -0.62
C THR A 141 10.42 11.98 -2.09
N GLN A 142 10.22 10.79 -2.69
CA GLN A 142 9.72 10.70 -4.06
C GLN A 142 8.21 10.97 -4.11
N GLY A 143 7.76 11.66 -5.16
CA GLY A 143 6.36 12.01 -5.34
C GLY A 143 5.43 10.79 -5.39
N SER A 144 5.89 9.63 -5.90
CA SER A 144 5.13 8.37 -5.86
C SER A 144 4.69 7.99 -4.43
N VAL A 145 5.59 8.12 -3.44
CA VAL A 145 5.31 7.93 -2.01
C VAL A 145 4.47 9.09 -1.48
N LEU A 146 4.88 10.34 -1.73
CA LEU A 146 4.29 11.52 -1.12
C LEU A 146 2.84 11.80 -1.57
N VAL A 147 2.51 11.51 -2.84
CA VAL A 147 1.15 11.53 -3.43
C VAL A 147 0.28 10.43 -2.82
N THR A 148 0.81 9.21 -2.74
CA THR A 148 0.09 8.04 -2.21
C THR A 148 -0.27 8.21 -0.73
N HIS A 149 0.63 8.76 0.08
CA HIS A 149 0.47 8.93 1.53
C HIS A 149 0.03 10.36 1.90
N SER A 150 -0.96 10.90 1.20
CA SER A 150 -1.54 12.22 1.50
C SER A 150 -3.00 12.31 1.07
N MET A 151 -3.73 13.32 1.58
CA MET A 151 -5.17 13.47 1.34
C MET A 151 -5.46 14.10 -0.03
N ALA A 152 -6.75 14.25 -0.37
CA ALA A 152 -7.17 14.80 -1.65
C ALA A 152 -6.68 16.25 -1.90
N ASN A 153 -6.61 17.08 -0.86
CA ASN A 153 -6.36 18.52 -0.95
C ASN A 153 -5.25 19.03 0.00
N SER A 154 -4.49 18.14 0.64
CA SER A 154 -3.45 18.51 1.60
C SER A 154 -2.45 17.36 1.86
N SER A 155 -1.24 17.68 2.33
CA SER A 155 -0.32 16.70 2.90
C SER A 155 -0.95 15.99 4.10
N SER A 156 -0.48 14.79 4.44
CA SER A 156 -1.00 14.06 5.60
C SER A 156 0.13 13.52 6.48
N PRO A 157 0.48 14.22 7.59
CA PRO A 157 1.44 13.69 8.55
C PRO A 157 0.99 12.33 9.09
N ILE A 158 -0.31 12.10 9.29
CA ILE A 158 -0.85 10.82 9.76
C ILE A 158 -0.48 9.66 8.83
N HIS A 159 -0.72 9.79 7.52
CA HIS A 159 -0.42 8.71 6.58
C HIS A 159 1.09 8.49 6.40
N ARG A 160 1.89 9.57 6.36
CA ARG A 160 3.36 9.48 6.24
C ARG A 160 4.01 8.90 7.50
N GLY A 161 3.53 9.26 8.68
CA GLY A 161 3.95 8.64 9.95
C GLY A 161 3.53 7.16 10.05
N LYS A 162 2.32 6.82 9.59
CA LYS A 162 1.83 5.44 9.52
C LYS A 162 2.66 4.57 8.57
N LEU A 163 3.04 5.11 7.41
CA LEU A 163 3.95 4.45 6.46
C LEU A 163 5.25 4.05 7.18
N VAL A 164 5.92 4.99 7.84
CA VAL A 164 7.18 4.70 8.56
C VAL A 164 6.95 3.66 9.67
N ARG A 165 5.91 3.81 10.50
CA ARG A 165 5.62 2.86 11.59
C ARG A 165 5.39 1.43 11.09
N GLU A 166 4.51 1.24 10.11
CA GLU A 166 4.10 -0.10 9.68
C GLU A 166 5.04 -0.74 8.66
N ARG A 167 5.69 0.06 7.80
CA ARG A 167 6.50 -0.45 6.68
C ARG A 167 7.99 -0.38 6.92
N LEU A 168 8.47 0.62 7.67
CA LEU A 168 9.90 0.77 7.99
C LEU A 168 10.21 0.22 9.38
N LEU A 169 9.34 0.38 10.38
CA LEU A 169 9.56 -0.11 11.75
C LEU A 169 8.78 -1.40 12.08
N CYS A 170 7.93 -1.89 11.17
CA CYS A 170 7.09 -3.10 11.33
C CYS A 170 6.13 -3.06 12.54
N GLN A 171 5.87 -1.87 13.09
CA GLN A 171 4.98 -1.66 14.22
C GLN A 171 3.54 -1.51 13.75
N LYS A 172 2.79 -2.61 13.81
CA LYS A 172 1.35 -2.65 13.50
C LYS A 172 0.58 -1.75 14.44
N LEU A 173 0.03 -0.65 13.91
CA LEU A 173 -0.81 0.25 14.70
C LEU A 173 -2.16 -0.42 14.97
N SER A 174 -2.65 -0.29 16.21
CA SER A 174 -4.01 -0.74 16.52
C SER A 174 -5.03 0.11 15.75
N PRO A 175 -6.12 -0.49 15.24
CA PRO A 175 -7.19 0.27 14.61
C PRO A 175 -7.80 1.27 15.61
N PRO A 176 -8.38 2.39 15.13
CA PRO A 176 -9.13 3.31 15.98
C PRO A 176 -10.21 2.56 16.77
N PRO A 177 -10.44 2.90 18.06
CA PRO A 177 -11.52 2.28 18.84
C PRO A 177 -12.87 2.36 18.12
N PRO A 178 -13.69 1.29 18.08
CA PRO A 178 -14.89 1.20 17.22
C PRO A 178 -15.96 2.29 17.44
N ASN A 179 -15.90 2.99 18.56
CA ASN A 179 -16.90 3.93 19.03
C ASN A 179 -16.56 5.39 18.64
N ILE A 180 -15.46 5.62 17.91
CA ILE A 180 -14.94 6.94 17.58
C ILE A 180 -15.14 7.18 16.09
N VAL A 181 -15.88 8.25 15.77
CA VAL A 181 -15.90 8.79 14.42
C VAL A 181 -14.56 9.46 14.16
N VAL A 182 -13.73 8.88 13.28
CA VAL A 182 -12.49 9.51 12.84
C VAL A 182 -12.84 10.69 11.93
N GLU A 183 -12.46 11.89 12.35
CA GLU A 183 -12.62 13.11 11.57
C GLU A 183 -11.27 13.69 11.18
N VAL A 184 -11.13 13.98 9.89
CA VAL A 184 -10.08 14.85 9.39
C VAL A 184 -10.43 16.27 9.87
N PRO A 185 -9.57 16.95 10.66
CA PRO A 185 -9.84 18.29 11.12
C PRO A 185 -10.06 19.22 9.90
N PRO A 186 -11.05 20.13 9.95
CA PRO A 186 -11.31 21.03 8.84
C PRO A 186 -10.08 21.88 8.54
N VAL A 187 -9.96 22.34 7.29
CA VAL A 187 -8.89 23.27 6.90
C VAL A 187 -9.17 24.63 7.53
N ASP A 188 -8.37 25.03 8.52
CA ASP A 188 -8.32 26.40 9.00
C ASP A 188 -7.32 27.20 8.13
N PRO A 189 -7.74 28.32 7.50
CA PRO A 189 -6.82 29.20 6.76
C PRO A 189 -5.88 30.02 7.67
N ASN A 190 -6.06 29.98 9.00
CA ASN A 190 -5.25 30.72 9.98
C ASN A 190 -4.29 29.81 10.78
N ALA A 191 -4.17 28.53 10.41
CA ALA A 191 -3.33 27.56 11.09
C ALA A 191 -2.53 26.72 10.09
N SER A 192 -1.29 26.40 10.47
CA SER A 192 -0.46 25.42 9.78
C SER A 192 -1.09 24.02 9.83
N ASN A 193 -0.69 23.15 8.90
CA ASN A 193 -1.15 21.77 8.83
C ASN A 193 -0.66 20.96 10.05
N ARG A 194 0.50 21.33 10.62
CA ARG A 194 0.96 20.85 11.93
C ARG A 194 -0.04 21.20 13.04
N GLU A 195 -0.46 22.46 13.16
CA GLU A 195 -1.44 22.90 14.18
C GLU A 195 -2.81 22.22 13.96
N ARG A 196 -3.26 22.15 12.71
CA ARG A 196 -4.49 21.44 12.30
C ARG A 196 -4.52 19.99 12.76
N PHE A 197 -3.41 19.24 12.59
CA PHE A 197 -3.34 17.83 12.96
C PHE A 197 -2.95 17.58 14.43
N SER A 198 -2.33 18.54 15.10
CA SER A 198 -1.97 18.43 16.53
C SER A 198 -3.17 18.20 17.47
N VAL A 199 -4.40 18.46 17.01
CA VAL A 199 -5.63 18.15 17.76
C VAL A 199 -5.77 16.66 18.11
N HIS A 200 -5.30 15.74 17.27
CA HIS A 200 -5.38 14.31 17.54
C HIS A 200 -4.45 13.89 18.68
N SER A 201 -3.25 14.48 18.72
CA SER A 201 -2.29 14.33 19.83
C SER A 201 -2.74 15.00 21.14
N ALA A 202 -3.74 15.89 21.11
CA ALA A 202 -4.35 16.51 22.29
C ALA A 202 -5.57 15.74 22.84
N ASN A 203 -6.33 15.04 21.98
CA ASN A 203 -7.58 14.38 22.34
C ASN A 203 -7.35 12.95 22.87
N GLU A 204 -7.79 12.68 24.12
CA GLU A 204 -7.61 11.37 24.81
C GLU A 204 -7.91 10.12 23.95
N PRO A 205 -9.00 10.06 23.14
CA PRO A 205 -9.30 8.85 22.35
C PRO A 205 -8.32 8.59 21.18
N CYS A 206 -7.57 9.61 20.74
CA CYS A 206 -6.67 9.54 19.58
C CYS A 206 -5.18 9.57 19.99
N LYS A 207 -4.86 10.26 21.09
CA LYS A 207 -3.51 10.56 21.56
C LYS A 207 -2.61 9.32 21.77
N SER A 208 -3.18 8.18 22.15
CA SER A 208 -2.44 6.93 22.40
C SER A 208 -1.65 6.45 21.17
N CYS A 209 -2.26 6.56 19.98
CA CYS A 209 -1.64 6.24 18.70
C CYS A 209 -0.96 7.46 18.08
N HIS A 210 -1.62 8.63 18.09
CA HIS A 210 -1.14 9.82 17.40
C HIS A 210 0.19 10.36 17.95
N ARG A 211 0.50 10.19 19.25
CA ARG A 211 1.83 10.45 19.82
C ARG A 211 2.97 9.66 19.17
N LEU A 212 2.68 8.55 18.48
CA LEU A 212 3.67 7.73 17.78
C LEU A 212 3.73 8.04 16.28
N ILE A 213 2.67 8.63 15.73
CA ILE A 213 2.46 8.82 14.29
C ILE A 213 2.76 10.25 13.88
N ASP A 214 2.10 11.23 14.51
CA ASP A 214 2.13 12.63 14.11
C ASP A 214 3.56 13.20 14.13
N PRO A 215 4.41 12.96 15.15
CA PRO A 215 5.75 13.53 15.16
C PRO A 215 6.64 13.03 14.03
N ILE A 216 6.51 11.76 13.62
CA ILE A 216 7.20 11.25 12.44
C ILE A 216 6.64 11.91 11.18
N GLY A 217 5.32 11.98 11.09
CA GLY A 217 4.59 12.60 9.97
C GLY A 217 4.95 14.07 9.72
N PHE A 218 5.12 14.87 10.77
CA PHE A 218 5.44 16.29 10.64
C PHE A 218 6.84 16.53 10.03
N GLY A 219 7.74 15.55 10.06
CA GLY A 219 9.02 15.58 9.34
C GLY A 219 8.89 15.80 7.83
N PHE A 220 7.74 15.43 7.25
CA PHE A 220 7.46 15.49 5.82
C PHE A 220 6.74 16.77 5.37
N GLU A 221 6.49 17.74 6.26
CA GLU A 221 5.61 18.88 5.95
C GLU A 221 6.24 19.93 5.03
N HIS A 222 7.52 19.78 4.68
CA HIS A 222 8.14 20.45 3.52
C HIS A 222 7.68 19.92 2.17
N PHE A 223 6.84 18.88 2.12
CA PHE A 223 6.28 18.31 0.88
C PHE A 223 4.76 18.43 0.84
N ASP A 224 4.21 19.02 -0.22
CA ASP A 224 2.76 19.22 -0.40
C ASP A 224 2.00 17.88 -0.59
N GLY A 225 0.68 17.96 -0.76
CA GLY A 225 -0.20 16.78 -0.98
C GLY A 225 0.01 16.06 -2.32
N ILE A 226 0.92 16.53 -3.16
CA ILE A 226 1.38 15.84 -4.38
C ILE A 226 2.91 15.66 -4.43
N GLY A 227 3.60 15.92 -3.32
CA GLY A 227 5.03 15.64 -3.17
C GLY A 227 5.98 16.69 -3.74
N ARG A 228 5.51 17.89 -4.07
CA ARG A 228 6.39 19.02 -4.41
C ARG A 228 6.91 19.68 -3.14
N PHE A 229 8.14 20.21 -3.20
CA PHE A 229 8.70 20.98 -2.10
C PHE A 229 7.93 22.30 -1.88
N GLN A 230 7.69 22.65 -0.61
CA GLN A 230 7.08 23.90 -0.17
C GLN A 230 7.90 24.57 0.93
N ALA A 231 8.18 25.87 0.78
CA ALA A 231 8.98 26.65 1.73
C ALA A 231 8.20 27.12 2.96
N ASP A 232 6.89 27.28 2.82
CA ASP A 232 5.93 27.63 3.86
C ASP A 232 4.61 26.87 3.62
N ASP A 233 3.81 26.67 4.67
CA ASP A 233 2.46 26.16 4.53
C ASP A 233 1.48 27.33 4.55
N ARG A 234 1.05 27.78 3.36
CA ARG A 234 0.03 28.83 3.18
C ARG A 234 0.36 30.13 3.93
N GLY A 235 1.65 30.49 3.99
CA GLY A 235 2.20 31.65 4.69
C GLY A 235 2.68 31.39 6.12
N PHE A 236 2.51 30.17 6.65
CA PHE A 236 2.98 29.77 7.97
C PHE A 236 4.35 29.08 7.89
N PRO A 237 5.31 29.40 8.79
CA PRO A 237 6.57 28.68 8.87
C PRO A 237 6.35 27.19 9.11
N ILE A 238 7.02 26.34 8.34
CA ILE A 238 6.98 24.90 8.53
C ILE A 238 7.98 24.53 9.64
N ASP A 239 7.48 23.84 10.67
CA ASP A 239 8.31 23.13 11.64
C ASP A 239 8.32 21.65 11.24
N THR A 240 9.49 21.10 10.95
CA THR A 240 9.71 19.68 10.57
C THR A 240 10.33 18.83 11.69
N LYS A 241 10.36 19.33 12.94
CA LYS A 241 10.89 18.58 14.08
C LYS A 241 9.99 17.41 14.45
N GLY A 242 10.58 16.23 14.53
CA GLY A 242 9.90 14.99 14.83
C GLY A 242 10.62 14.16 15.89
N GLU A 243 9.96 13.09 16.30
CA GLU A 243 10.52 12.08 17.19
C GLU A 243 10.03 10.68 16.79
N ILE A 244 10.93 9.71 16.90
CA ILE A 244 10.64 8.29 16.92
C ILE A 244 10.63 7.87 18.40
N LEU A 245 9.57 7.19 18.81
CA LEU A 245 9.32 6.77 20.20
C LEU A 245 8.75 5.35 20.26
N ALA A 246 8.98 4.63 21.34
CA ALA A 246 8.48 3.27 21.57
C ALA A 246 8.92 2.27 20.47
N THR A 247 10.18 2.34 20.09
CA THR A 247 10.94 1.32 19.35
C THR A 247 11.92 0.62 20.28
N ASP A 248 12.55 -0.47 19.82
CA ASP A 248 13.50 -1.21 20.66
C ASP A 248 14.90 -0.56 20.65
N ASN A 249 15.31 0.02 19.51
CA ASN A 249 16.67 0.56 19.31
C ASN A 249 16.72 1.95 18.66
N THR A 250 15.60 2.56 18.25
CA THR A 250 15.55 3.73 17.34
C THR A 250 14.88 4.97 17.96
N ASP A 251 14.69 5.01 19.28
CA ASP A 251 14.04 6.15 19.95
C ASP A 251 14.95 7.40 19.92
N THR A 252 14.55 8.42 19.17
CA THR A 252 15.34 9.63 18.91
C THR A 252 14.50 10.80 18.40
N THR A 253 15.08 12.00 18.37
CA THR A 253 14.53 13.20 17.70
C THR A 253 15.22 13.46 16.36
N PHE A 254 14.56 14.17 15.45
CA PHE A 254 15.10 14.54 14.14
C PHE A 254 14.44 15.83 13.59
N GLU A 255 15.02 16.44 12.56
CA GLU A 255 14.47 17.60 11.83
C GLU A 255 14.44 17.32 10.31
N GLY A 256 13.23 17.12 9.76
CA GLY A 256 13.02 16.85 8.33
C GLY A 256 13.28 15.40 7.88
N VAL A 257 12.83 15.10 6.65
CA VAL A 257 12.99 13.76 6.04
C VAL A 257 14.45 13.33 5.82
N PRO A 258 15.42 14.21 5.51
CA PRO A 258 16.83 13.80 5.35
C PRO A 258 17.47 13.22 6.62
N GLU A 259 17.25 13.84 7.78
CA GLU A 259 17.75 13.32 9.05
C GLU A 259 17.00 12.04 9.44
N LEU A 260 15.66 12.01 9.23
CA LEU A 260 14.85 10.80 9.41
C LEU A 260 15.35 9.64 8.55
N GLY A 261 15.64 9.86 7.27
CA GLY A 261 16.13 8.85 6.34
C GLY A 261 17.48 8.27 6.76
N ALA A 262 18.40 9.13 7.24
CA ALA A 262 19.68 8.70 7.79
C ALA A 262 19.53 7.86 9.07
N ILE A 263 18.63 8.26 9.98
CA ILE A 263 18.31 7.49 11.20
C ILE A 263 17.68 6.13 10.84
N LEU A 264 16.74 6.10 9.89
CA LEU A 264 16.09 4.87 9.47
C LEU A 264 17.06 3.92 8.71
N ALA A 265 18.06 4.44 8.01
CA ALA A 265 19.09 3.63 7.37
C ALA A 265 20.01 2.91 8.39
N ASP A 266 20.42 3.61 9.45
CA ASP A 266 21.31 3.06 10.49
C ASP A 266 20.57 2.21 11.55
N SER A 267 19.23 2.31 11.60
CA SER A 267 18.36 1.63 12.57
C SER A 267 18.37 0.10 12.45
N PRO A 268 18.73 -0.65 13.51
CA PRO A 268 18.57 -2.11 13.56
C PRO A 268 17.10 -2.57 13.43
N ASP A 269 16.16 -1.76 13.94
CA ASP A 269 14.73 -2.04 13.87
C ASP A 269 14.24 -1.99 12.41
N VAL A 270 14.73 -1.01 11.63
CA VAL A 270 14.40 -0.89 10.21
C VAL A 270 15.09 -1.95 9.37
N GLN A 271 16.37 -2.24 9.63
CA GLN A 271 17.10 -3.29 8.92
C GLN A 271 16.40 -4.66 9.09
N SER A 272 15.97 -4.96 10.32
CA SER A 272 15.18 -6.16 10.64
C SER A 272 13.80 -6.14 9.98
N CYS A 273 13.10 -5.00 10.00
CA CYS A 273 11.80 -4.88 9.37
C CYS A 273 11.87 -5.04 7.84
N VAL A 274 12.85 -4.44 7.15
CA VAL A 274 13.04 -4.58 5.70
C VAL A 274 13.23 -6.05 5.33
N ALA A 275 14.04 -6.79 6.10
CA ALA A 275 14.21 -8.23 5.93
C ALA A 275 12.89 -8.99 6.14
N LEU A 276 12.10 -8.63 7.14
CA LEU A 276 10.78 -9.22 7.42
C LEU A 276 9.74 -8.90 6.32
N GLN A 277 9.75 -7.69 5.74
CA GLN A 277 8.86 -7.36 4.61
C GLN A 277 9.23 -8.19 3.38
N TRP A 278 10.52 -8.45 3.12
CA TRP A 278 10.96 -9.36 2.06
C TRP A 278 10.58 -10.82 2.34
N TYR A 279 10.69 -11.29 3.58
CA TYR A 279 10.18 -12.60 4.00
C TYR A 279 8.67 -12.74 3.69
N ARG A 280 7.88 -11.76 4.16
CA ARG A 280 6.41 -11.74 3.98
C ARG A 280 6.02 -11.71 2.51
N TRP A 281 6.68 -10.87 1.71
CA TRP A 281 6.41 -10.75 0.27
C TRP A 281 6.86 -11.99 -0.51
N GLY A 282 8.04 -12.54 -0.20
CA GLY A 282 8.64 -13.65 -0.92
C GLY A 282 7.93 -14.99 -0.73
N TYR A 283 7.40 -15.24 0.48
CA TYR A 283 6.61 -16.44 0.78
C TYR A 283 5.10 -16.22 0.79
N ALA A 284 4.63 -14.97 0.68
CA ALA A 284 3.21 -14.57 0.77
C ALA A 284 2.52 -15.02 2.08
N GLN A 285 3.22 -14.89 3.22
CA GLN A 285 2.72 -15.27 4.55
C GLN A 285 3.19 -14.27 5.63
N GLU A 286 2.38 -14.04 6.66
CA GLU A 286 2.86 -13.40 7.89
C GLU A 286 3.76 -14.38 8.68
N GLU A 287 4.65 -13.85 9.50
CA GLU A 287 5.43 -14.64 10.45
C GLU A 287 4.57 -15.17 11.60
N THR A 288 4.95 -16.35 12.09
CA THR A 288 4.37 -17.04 13.24
C THR A 288 5.46 -17.28 14.29
N ASP A 289 5.08 -17.66 15.51
CA ASP A 289 6.02 -18.08 16.55
C ASP A 289 6.97 -19.21 16.09
N GLU A 290 6.56 -20.06 15.13
CA GLU A 290 7.44 -21.10 14.57
C GLU A 290 8.41 -20.57 13.51
N THR A 291 8.11 -19.44 12.87
CA THR A 291 8.93 -18.85 11.79
C THR A 291 9.74 -17.64 12.23
N THR A 292 9.57 -17.14 13.47
CA THR A 292 10.38 -16.04 14.05
C THR A 292 11.88 -16.26 13.88
N CYS A 293 12.40 -17.43 14.25
CA CYS A 293 13.84 -17.77 14.10
C CYS A 293 14.32 -17.71 12.64
N THR A 294 13.43 -17.89 11.67
CA THR A 294 13.74 -17.79 10.24
C THR A 294 13.78 -16.34 9.78
N ALA A 295 12.85 -15.50 10.25
CA ALA A 295 12.86 -14.06 9.99
C ALA A 295 14.07 -13.37 10.64
N GLU A 296 14.43 -13.75 11.87
CA GLU A 296 15.66 -13.29 12.55
C GLU A 296 16.91 -13.65 11.73
N ALA A 297 17.02 -14.90 11.27
CA ALA A 297 18.15 -15.34 10.43
C ALA A 297 18.25 -14.58 9.09
N PHE A 298 17.15 -14.02 8.58
CA PHE A 298 17.17 -13.14 7.39
C PHE A 298 17.72 -11.76 7.74
N ALA A 299 17.30 -11.17 8.86
CA ALA A 299 17.81 -9.90 9.36
C ALA A 299 19.31 -9.99 9.65
N ASP A 300 19.76 -11.04 10.36
CA ASP A 300 21.17 -11.33 10.61
C ASP A 300 21.98 -11.40 9.32
N ARG A 301 21.48 -12.12 8.31
CA ARG A 301 22.16 -12.25 7.01
C ARG A 301 22.22 -10.92 6.27
N PHE A 302 21.15 -10.12 6.31
CA PHE A 302 21.10 -8.82 5.66
C PHE A 302 22.12 -7.85 6.26
N ALA A 303 22.19 -7.78 7.60
CA ALA A 303 23.19 -7.01 8.33
C ALA A 303 24.63 -7.51 8.04
N ALA A 304 24.84 -8.83 8.02
CA ALA A 304 26.15 -9.43 7.74
C ALA A 304 26.66 -9.21 6.30
N ASN A 305 25.79 -8.82 5.36
CA ASN A 305 26.16 -8.56 3.96
C ASN A 305 25.84 -7.12 3.54
N GLU A 306 26.20 -6.17 4.41
CA GLU A 306 26.23 -4.72 4.11
C GLU A 306 24.87 -4.13 3.67
N LEU A 307 23.77 -4.71 4.16
CA LEU A 307 22.38 -4.27 3.92
C LEU A 307 22.00 -4.19 2.44
N ARG A 308 22.50 -5.15 1.65
CA ARG A 308 22.26 -5.27 0.21
C ARG A 308 20.99 -6.04 -0.11
N LEU A 309 20.04 -5.44 -0.82
CA LEU A 309 18.78 -6.08 -1.22
C LEU A 309 18.92 -7.45 -1.93
N PRO A 310 19.91 -7.69 -2.82
CA PRO A 310 20.10 -9.02 -3.42
C PRO A 310 20.28 -10.15 -2.40
N GLU A 311 20.85 -9.87 -1.23
CA GLU A 311 21.08 -10.87 -0.19
C GLU A 311 19.81 -11.27 0.55
N LEU A 312 18.75 -10.45 0.52
CA LEU A 312 17.43 -10.84 1.02
C LEU A 312 16.76 -11.87 0.11
N ILE A 313 16.94 -11.75 -1.22
CA ILE A 313 16.45 -12.76 -2.17
C ILE A 313 17.31 -14.03 -2.08
N LEU A 314 18.62 -13.91 -1.88
CA LEU A 314 19.46 -15.09 -1.64
C LEU A 314 19.16 -15.76 -0.29
N ALA A 315 18.79 -15.01 0.76
CA ALA A 315 18.26 -15.56 2.01
C ALA A 315 16.97 -16.37 1.78
N LEU A 316 16.02 -15.81 1.03
CA LEU A 316 14.76 -16.46 0.65
C LEU A 316 14.96 -17.83 -0.03
N VAL A 317 15.88 -17.95 -0.98
CA VAL A 317 16.07 -19.19 -1.75
C VAL A 317 17.00 -20.21 -1.08
N GLU A 318 17.86 -19.78 -0.15
CA GLU A 318 18.76 -20.67 0.59
C GLU A 318 18.18 -21.16 1.93
N ALA A 319 17.07 -20.59 2.40
CA ALA A 319 16.37 -21.05 3.59
C ALA A 319 15.87 -22.51 3.46
N THR A 320 15.98 -23.31 4.52
CA THR A 320 15.64 -24.75 4.47
C THR A 320 14.22 -25.01 3.96
N HIS A 321 13.25 -24.24 4.44
CA HIS A 321 11.84 -24.37 4.09
C HIS A 321 11.50 -23.92 2.65
N PHE A 322 12.42 -23.26 1.93
CA PHE A 322 12.29 -23.06 0.47
C PHE A 322 12.30 -24.39 -0.29
N ARG A 323 12.96 -25.42 0.27
CA ARG A 323 13.16 -26.73 -0.34
C ARG A 323 12.38 -27.86 0.34
N THR A 324 11.89 -27.64 1.56
CA THR A 324 11.22 -28.66 2.37
C THR A 324 9.85 -28.17 2.81
N ARG A 325 8.80 -28.98 2.57
CA ARG A 325 7.50 -28.76 3.20
C ARG A 325 7.48 -29.39 4.59
N THR A 326 6.96 -28.67 5.57
CA THR A 326 6.49 -29.26 6.82
C THR A 326 5.28 -30.14 6.51
N LEU A 327 5.35 -31.42 6.91
CA LEU A 327 4.16 -32.27 6.96
C LEU A 327 3.38 -31.89 8.22
N GLU A 328 2.09 -31.57 8.08
CA GLU A 328 1.21 -31.46 9.25
C GLU A 328 1.13 -32.80 9.97
N ALA A 329 1.20 -32.77 11.30
CA ALA A 329 1.19 -33.98 12.12
C ALA A 329 -0.15 -34.72 12.01
N GLY A 330 -0.21 -35.71 11.12
CA GLY A 330 -1.39 -36.56 10.89
C GLY A 330 -1.97 -36.50 9.47
N VAL A 331 -1.35 -35.79 8.53
CA VAL A 331 -1.73 -35.81 7.11
C VAL A 331 -0.79 -36.73 6.35
N ASP A 332 -1.31 -37.80 5.74
CA ASP A 332 -0.56 -38.69 4.85
C ASP A 332 0.03 -37.91 3.66
N GLU A 333 1.19 -38.32 3.15
CA GLU A 333 1.93 -37.55 2.15
C GLU A 333 1.09 -37.21 0.90
N PRO A 334 1.16 -35.96 0.40
CA PRO A 334 0.53 -35.61 -0.87
C PRO A 334 1.10 -36.45 -2.01
N VAL A 335 0.23 -37.07 -2.81
CA VAL A 335 0.65 -37.85 -3.99
C VAL A 335 1.43 -36.95 -4.95
N ASP A 336 2.69 -37.29 -5.19
CA ASP A 336 3.56 -36.62 -6.15
C ASP A 336 2.94 -36.66 -7.57
N PRO A 337 2.61 -35.51 -8.19
CA PRO A 337 2.11 -35.46 -9.56
C PRO A 337 3.19 -35.76 -10.61
N GLY A 338 4.47 -35.82 -10.23
CA GLY A 338 5.60 -36.09 -11.13
C GLY A 338 5.77 -37.57 -11.52
N ASN A 339 5.38 -38.52 -10.67
CA ASN A 339 5.65 -39.94 -10.90
C ASN A 339 4.51 -40.70 -11.63
N GLY A 340 4.23 -40.30 -12.86
CA GLY A 340 3.19 -40.86 -13.73
C GLY A 340 3.46 -42.26 -14.29
N SER A 341 3.68 -43.27 -13.44
CA SER A 341 3.83 -44.68 -13.86
C SER A 341 2.49 -45.42 -13.99
N GLY A 342 1.84 -45.26 -15.15
CA GLY A 342 0.93 -46.22 -15.80
C GLY A 342 -0.13 -46.99 -14.99
N GLY A 343 -1.40 -46.57 -15.08
CA GLY A 343 -2.56 -47.36 -14.63
C GLY A 343 -3.85 -46.98 -15.37
N SER A 344 -4.21 -47.71 -16.43
CA SER A 344 -5.44 -47.46 -17.20
C SER A 344 -6.72 -47.76 -16.42
N GLY A 345 -7.63 -46.77 -16.33
CA GLY A 345 -9.01 -46.92 -15.88
C GLY A 345 -9.93 -45.98 -16.67
N ASN A 346 -10.95 -46.54 -17.33
CA ASN A 346 -11.85 -45.85 -18.27
C ASN A 346 -13.20 -45.47 -17.60
N ILE A 347 -14.09 -44.82 -18.36
CA ILE A 347 -15.52 -44.46 -18.07
C ILE A 347 -15.67 -43.06 -17.42
N GLY A 348 -16.54 -42.17 -17.89
CA GLY A 348 -17.46 -42.20 -19.03
C GLY A 348 -18.27 -40.90 -19.19
N THR A 349 -18.78 -40.62 -20.39
CA THR A 349 -19.36 -39.31 -20.79
C THR A 349 -20.89 -39.19 -20.68
N GLY A 350 -21.39 -37.99 -20.37
CA GLY A 350 -22.77 -37.54 -20.58
C GLY A 350 -23.12 -36.34 -19.66
N GLY A 351 -24.00 -35.39 -19.99
CA GLY A 351 -24.78 -35.16 -21.22
C GLY A 351 -25.79 -34.03 -20.99
N SER A 352 -25.96 -33.13 -21.97
CA SER A 352 -26.67 -31.84 -21.92
C SER A 352 -28.12 -31.80 -21.39
N GLY A 353 -28.55 -30.63 -20.90
CA GLY A 353 -29.97 -30.27 -20.71
C GLY A 353 -30.18 -28.74 -20.69
N SER A 354 -31.13 -28.23 -21.48
CA SER A 354 -31.42 -26.78 -21.65
C SER A 354 -32.93 -26.54 -21.71
N GLY A 355 -33.39 -25.34 -21.30
CA GLY A 355 -34.66 -24.78 -21.77
C GLY A 355 -35.46 -23.95 -20.74
N GLY A 356 -36.12 -22.89 -21.22
CA GLY A 356 -37.30 -22.29 -20.58
C GLY A 356 -37.27 -20.76 -20.41
N SER A 357 -37.94 -20.03 -21.31
CA SER A 357 -38.19 -18.58 -21.20
C SER A 357 -39.68 -18.30 -20.91
N GLY A 358 -40.00 -17.17 -20.28
CA GLY A 358 -41.37 -16.71 -19.98
C GLY A 358 -41.41 -15.19 -19.71
N ASN A 359 -42.46 -14.49 -20.17
CA ASN A 359 -42.47 -13.04 -20.42
C ASN A 359 -43.80 -12.34 -19.99
N ALA A 360 -43.79 -10.99 -19.90
CA ALA A 360 -44.91 -10.05 -19.63
C ALA A 360 -45.53 -10.11 -18.20
N GLY A 361 -46.22 -9.12 -17.62
CA GLY A 361 -46.70 -7.77 -18.01
C GLY A 361 -47.63 -7.19 -16.90
N THR A 362 -48.15 -5.94 -16.86
CA THR A 362 -47.95 -4.68 -17.63
C THR A 362 -48.75 -3.52 -16.99
N GLY A 363 -48.12 -2.38 -16.66
CA GLY A 363 -48.77 -1.04 -16.58
C GLY A 363 -49.33 -0.51 -15.24
N GLY A 364 -49.43 0.83 -15.11
CA GLY A 364 -50.15 1.55 -14.04
C GLY A 364 -49.57 2.94 -13.74
N ALA A 365 -50.36 4.03 -13.82
CA ALA A 365 -49.86 5.42 -13.83
C ALA A 365 -50.16 6.25 -12.55
N ALA A 366 -49.20 7.12 -12.21
CA ALA A 366 -49.30 8.49 -11.67
C ALA A 366 -50.29 8.88 -10.54
N SER A 367 -49.76 9.40 -9.44
CA SER A 367 -50.12 10.74 -8.89
C SER A 367 -49.04 11.21 -7.89
N GLY A 368 -48.92 12.52 -7.66
CA GLY A 368 -47.75 13.12 -6.98
C GLY A 368 -47.95 13.51 -5.51
N GLY A 369 -46.83 13.79 -4.84
CA GLY A 369 -46.78 14.38 -3.49
C GLY A 369 -45.33 14.70 -3.12
N SER A 370 -45.07 15.89 -2.57
CA SER A 370 -43.74 16.30 -2.08
C SER A 370 -43.48 15.79 -0.66
N GLY A 371 -42.23 15.43 -0.35
CA GLY A 371 -41.71 15.51 1.02
C GLY A 371 -40.78 14.38 1.47
N SER A 372 -39.67 14.78 2.09
CA SER A 372 -38.70 13.99 2.86
C SER A 372 -37.83 12.98 2.11
N GLY A 373 -36.52 13.05 2.36
CA GLY A 373 -35.58 11.98 2.02
C GLY A 373 -35.89 10.69 2.77
N GLY A 374 -35.61 9.55 2.14
CA GLY A 374 -35.87 8.23 2.69
C GLY A 374 -34.86 7.20 2.19
N SER A 375 -33.93 6.81 3.07
CA SER A 375 -32.96 5.75 2.84
C SER A 375 -33.63 4.39 2.98
N SER A 376 -33.69 3.61 1.88
CA SER A 376 -34.02 2.17 1.84
C SER A 376 -33.93 1.62 0.40
N PRO A 377 -33.86 0.30 0.18
CA PRO A 377 -33.83 -0.76 1.19
C PRO A 377 -32.42 -1.20 1.56
N VAL A 378 -32.21 -1.31 2.86
CA VAL A 378 -31.10 -2.02 3.49
C VAL A 378 -31.61 -3.45 3.79
N SER A 379 -30.76 -4.43 4.10
CA SER A 379 -31.28 -5.57 4.89
C SER A 379 -31.88 -5.01 6.18
N SER A 380 -33.01 -5.55 6.66
CA SER A 380 -33.80 -4.93 7.73
C SER A 380 -33.07 -4.74 9.06
N ASP A 381 -31.88 -5.34 9.16
CA ASP A 381 -31.15 -5.59 10.38
C ASP A 381 -29.82 -4.80 10.44
N VAL A 382 -29.53 -3.92 9.46
CA VAL A 382 -28.38 -2.99 9.55
C VAL A 382 -28.77 -1.52 9.37
N SER A 383 -28.10 -0.64 10.11
CA SER A 383 -28.18 0.82 9.95
C SER A 383 -26.94 1.37 9.24
N ILE A 384 -27.09 2.53 8.61
CA ILE A 384 -26.03 3.19 7.85
C ILE A 384 -25.85 4.61 8.38
N GLU A 385 -24.61 4.98 8.65
CA GLU A 385 -24.17 6.36 8.85
C GLU A 385 -23.21 6.70 7.70
N ASP A 386 -23.61 7.61 6.81
CA ASP A 386 -22.80 8.11 5.70
C ASP A 386 -22.28 9.51 6.08
N LYS A 387 -20.95 9.67 6.10
CA LYS A 387 -20.28 10.84 6.63
C LYS A 387 -19.29 11.41 5.62
N LEU A 388 -19.48 12.68 5.31
CA LEU A 388 -18.54 13.50 4.55
C LEU A 388 -17.22 13.68 5.31
N ASP A 389 -16.12 13.13 4.78
CA ASP A 389 -14.78 13.30 5.36
C ASP A 389 -14.04 14.50 4.78
N SER A 390 -14.25 14.76 3.49
CA SER A 390 -13.67 15.89 2.80
C SER A 390 -14.54 16.31 1.61
N GLN A 391 -14.62 17.61 1.37
CA GLN A 391 -15.31 18.20 0.23
C GLN A 391 -14.39 19.19 -0.45
N TRP A 392 -14.46 19.24 -1.78
CA TRP A 392 -13.79 20.20 -2.63
C TRP A 392 -14.76 20.68 -3.73
N GLU A 393 -14.34 21.59 -4.59
CA GLU A 393 -15.24 22.26 -5.55
C GLU A 393 -15.90 21.26 -6.52
N SER A 394 -15.14 20.27 -6.99
CA SER A 394 -15.58 19.27 -7.96
C SER A 394 -16.00 17.93 -7.36
N GLY A 395 -15.93 17.73 -6.04
CA GLY A 395 -16.20 16.41 -5.45
C GLY A 395 -16.13 16.31 -3.92
N SER A 396 -16.16 15.07 -3.43
CA SER A 396 -16.19 14.74 -2.00
C SER A 396 -15.81 13.29 -1.74
N CYS A 397 -15.11 13.01 -0.63
CA CYS A 397 -14.94 11.66 -0.08
C CYS A 397 -15.75 11.48 1.20
N HIS A 398 -16.27 10.27 1.39
CA HIS A 398 -17.14 9.88 2.50
C HIS A 398 -16.68 8.56 3.12
N THR A 399 -16.87 8.44 4.43
CA THR A 399 -16.77 7.19 5.19
C THR A 399 -18.17 6.77 5.58
N VAL A 400 -18.47 5.49 5.36
CA VAL A 400 -19.76 4.87 5.62
C VAL A 400 -19.59 3.78 6.66
N ASN A 401 -20.28 3.93 7.78
CA ASN A 401 -20.38 2.91 8.82
C ASN A 401 -21.68 2.11 8.63
N VAL A 402 -21.55 0.78 8.59
CA VAL A 402 -22.66 -0.17 8.49
C VAL A 402 -22.72 -0.97 9.78
N THR A 403 -23.74 -0.74 10.60
CA THR A 403 -23.87 -1.36 11.94
C THR A 403 -24.95 -2.44 11.92
N ASN A 404 -24.66 -3.64 12.43
CA ASN A 404 -25.69 -4.65 12.67
C ASN A 404 -26.55 -4.27 13.88
N THR A 405 -27.81 -3.91 13.63
CA THR A 405 -28.81 -3.56 14.64
C THR A 405 -29.77 -4.72 14.95
N GLY A 406 -29.60 -5.86 14.28
CA GLY A 406 -30.33 -7.10 14.52
C GLY A 406 -29.83 -7.90 15.73
N SER A 407 -30.33 -9.13 15.85
CA SER A 407 -30.01 -10.06 16.95
C SER A 407 -29.31 -11.35 16.49
N ALA A 408 -28.89 -11.40 15.23
CA ALA A 408 -28.10 -12.49 14.64
C ALA A 408 -27.07 -11.91 13.65
N ASP A 409 -26.08 -12.70 13.27
CA ASP A 409 -25.04 -12.30 12.32
C ASP A 409 -25.65 -11.95 10.95
N VAL A 410 -25.16 -10.89 10.34
CA VAL A 410 -25.68 -10.39 9.06
C VAL A 410 -24.56 -10.22 8.03
N THR A 411 -24.76 -10.76 6.84
CA THR A 411 -23.93 -10.43 5.68
C THR A 411 -24.49 -9.17 5.04
N TRP A 412 -23.77 -8.05 5.12
CA TRP A 412 -24.31 -6.75 4.77
C TRP A 412 -24.19 -6.42 3.27
N THR A 413 -25.20 -5.70 2.79
CA THR A 413 -25.25 -5.09 1.46
C THR A 413 -26.20 -3.91 1.54
N ILE A 414 -25.78 -2.76 1.02
CA ILE A 414 -26.50 -1.49 1.16
C ILE A 414 -26.59 -0.76 -0.19
N GLU A 415 -27.51 0.19 -0.33
CA GLU A 415 -27.63 1.04 -1.51
C GLU A 415 -27.59 2.52 -1.15
N ILE A 416 -26.58 3.23 -1.67
CA ILE A 416 -26.36 4.66 -1.48
C ILE A 416 -26.67 5.40 -2.78
N ASP A 417 -27.36 6.53 -2.66
CA ASP A 417 -27.58 7.47 -3.76
C ASP A 417 -26.34 8.37 -3.90
N VAL A 418 -25.34 7.87 -4.63
CA VAL A 418 -24.08 8.59 -4.89
C VAL A 418 -24.36 9.68 -5.92
N ALA A 419 -24.80 10.85 -5.44
CA ALA A 419 -25.14 11.98 -6.27
C ALA A 419 -23.90 12.56 -6.98
N GLY A 420 -23.64 12.11 -8.21
CA GLY A 420 -22.46 12.46 -9.00
C GLY A 420 -21.89 11.26 -9.75
N THR A 421 -20.59 11.29 -10.08
CA THR A 421 -19.86 10.11 -10.58
C THR A 421 -19.09 9.48 -9.41
N LEU A 422 -19.20 8.16 -9.24
CA LEU A 422 -18.38 7.40 -8.28
C LEU A 422 -17.00 7.17 -8.89
N ASP A 423 -15.97 7.83 -8.36
CA ASP A 423 -14.61 7.75 -8.92
C ASP A 423 -13.79 6.63 -8.27
N ASN A 424 -13.91 6.45 -6.96
CA ASN A 424 -13.16 5.45 -6.20
C ASN A 424 -13.92 4.99 -4.95
N TYR A 425 -13.58 3.81 -4.43
CA TYR A 425 -14.09 3.23 -3.19
C TYR A 425 -13.11 2.20 -2.61
N TRP A 426 -13.13 2.01 -1.29
CA TRP A 426 -12.28 1.06 -0.58
C TRP A 426 -13.06 0.31 0.51
N ASN A 427 -12.56 -0.86 0.92
CA ASN A 427 -13.15 -1.75 1.93
C ASN A 427 -14.60 -2.23 1.64
N ALA A 428 -15.05 -2.06 0.41
CA ALA A 428 -16.33 -2.56 -0.10
C ALA A 428 -16.19 -2.91 -1.59
N VAL A 429 -17.15 -3.67 -2.12
CA VAL A 429 -17.36 -3.85 -3.57
C VAL A 429 -18.55 -2.99 -3.99
N ALA A 430 -18.34 -2.07 -4.93
CA ALA A 430 -19.39 -1.22 -5.49
C ALA A 430 -19.93 -1.79 -6.81
N THR A 431 -21.25 -1.81 -6.97
CA THR A 431 -21.94 -2.27 -8.19
C THR A 431 -23.11 -1.33 -8.54
N PRO A 432 -23.38 -1.04 -9.82
CA PRO A 432 -24.54 -0.24 -10.22
C PRO A 432 -25.87 -0.91 -9.82
N SER A 433 -26.79 -0.16 -9.22
CA SER A 433 -28.14 -0.62 -8.85
C SER A 433 -29.20 0.44 -9.17
N GLY A 434 -29.71 0.41 -10.40
CA GLY A 434 -30.66 1.41 -10.89
C GLY A 434 -30.02 2.80 -10.96
N SER A 435 -30.54 3.76 -10.19
CA SER A 435 -29.96 5.09 -10.03
C SER A 435 -29.02 5.22 -8.82
N LYS A 436 -28.77 4.12 -8.08
CA LYS A 436 -27.93 4.08 -6.88
C LYS A 436 -26.70 3.22 -7.10
N THR A 437 -25.74 3.31 -6.19
CA THR A 437 -24.64 2.36 -6.05
C THR A 437 -24.94 1.39 -4.92
N ARG A 438 -24.83 0.09 -5.20
CA ARG A 438 -24.86 -0.98 -4.19
C ARG A 438 -23.46 -1.28 -3.70
N PHE A 439 -23.24 -1.15 -2.40
CA PHE A 439 -22.00 -1.53 -1.71
C PHE A 439 -22.20 -2.82 -0.92
N SER A 440 -21.19 -3.68 -0.90
CA SER A 440 -21.18 -4.95 -0.14
C SER A 440 -19.79 -5.24 0.42
N GLY A 441 -19.71 -5.97 1.53
CA GLY A 441 -18.45 -6.19 2.24
C GLY A 441 -17.46 -7.14 1.55
N VAL A 442 -16.18 -6.80 1.69
CA VAL A 442 -15.03 -7.63 1.29
C VAL A 442 -14.77 -8.73 2.32
N ASP A 443 -13.93 -9.72 2.02
CA ASP A 443 -13.87 -10.98 2.79
C ASP A 443 -13.71 -10.83 4.30
N TYR A 444 -12.94 -9.83 4.75
CA TYR A 444 -12.67 -9.61 6.18
C TYR A 444 -13.74 -8.78 6.93
N ASN A 445 -14.66 -8.10 6.23
CA ASN A 445 -15.70 -7.25 6.87
C ASN A 445 -17.13 -7.61 6.43
N ARG A 446 -17.32 -8.66 5.62
CA ARG A 446 -18.59 -9.02 4.98
C ARG A 446 -19.72 -9.38 5.93
N THR A 447 -19.40 -10.03 7.04
CA THR A 447 -20.37 -10.55 8.01
C THR A 447 -20.13 -9.88 9.36
N LEU A 448 -21.21 -9.37 9.97
CA LEU A 448 -21.18 -8.60 11.21
C LEU A 448 -22.03 -9.29 12.28
N ALA A 449 -21.47 -9.53 13.46
CA ALA A 449 -22.20 -9.96 14.64
C ALA A 449 -23.14 -8.85 15.16
N PRO A 450 -24.14 -9.16 16.01
CA PRO A 450 -25.03 -8.16 16.59
C PRO A 450 -24.28 -7.02 17.30
N GLY A 451 -24.50 -5.78 16.86
CA GLY A 451 -23.81 -4.58 17.36
C GLY A 451 -22.46 -4.28 16.71
N GLU A 452 -21.95 -5.14 15.81
CA GLU A 452 -20.69 -4.92 15.10
C GLU A 452 -20.84 -3.93 13.93
N VAL A 453 -19.74 -3.24 13.60
CA VAL A 453 -19.69 -2.17 12.59
C VAL A 453 -18.65 -2.50 11.52
N ALA A 454 -19.06 -2.57 10.26
CA ALA A 454 -18.13 -2.44 9.13
C ALA A 454 -17.97 -0.97 8.78
N SER A 455 -16.74 -0.55 8.44
CA SER A 455 -16.47 0.78 7.88
C SER A 455 -15.84 0.65 6.50
N PHE A 456 -16.36 1.41 5.55
CA PHE A 456 -15.83 1.52 4.19
C PHE A 456 -15.89 2.98 3.72
N GLY A 457 -15.28 3.32 2.59
CA GLY A 457 -15.39 4.69 2.08
C GLY A 457 -15.45 4.77 0.55
N TYR A 458 -15.89 5.92 0.07
CA TYR A 458 -16.02 6.22 -1.35
C TYR A 458 -15.75 7.70 -1.65
N CYS A 459 -15.26 7.99 -2.84
CA CYS A 459 -15.12 9.36 -3.35
C CYS A 459 -15.97 9.53 -4.62
N LYS A 460 -16.55 10.71 -4.76
CA LYS A 460 -17.39 11.09 -5.90
C LYS A 460 -17.05 12.48 -6.42
N THR A 461 -17.22 12.69 -7.72
CA THR A 461 -17.22 13.99 -8.39
C THR A 461 -18.65 14.45 -8.62
N ASN A 462 -18.88 15.76 -8.70
CA ASN A 462 -20.21 16.40 -8.76
C ASN A 462 -20.85 16.36 -10.15
#